data_AF-A0A6N2C9T2-F1
#
_entry.id   AF-A0A6N2C9T2-F1
#
_cell.length_a   1.000
_cell.length_b   1.000
_cell.length_c   1.000
_cell.angle_alpha   90.00
_cell.angle_beta   90.00
_cell.angle_gamma   90.00
#
_symmetry.space_group_name_H-M   'P 1'
#
loop_
_entity.id
_entity.type
_entity.pdbx_description
1 polymer ?
#
loop_
_entity_poly.entity_id
_entity_poly.type
_entity_poly.pdbx_seq_one_letter_code
_entity_poly.pdbx_strand_id
1 'polypeptide(L)'
;MAKENRFSHLPDSVLIHILSMMCKNSEDSKEVVRTSVLSKQWQFLWKSVPVPLDFYLEENSLDDDMQEMVNFTHRELHYFRSFDKIRKLELIFDFYKPEDFVEDIDLWIYLATELGKVEDLILECESGYEFPQFAYKNATLRNLDLRFCTVNPLANVNWSGIVSLSFSNMCLKDGVMKKILSGCPNLECLKLYDFHGLHRLRINNVKLRKLVIKDFIYDDECGQWLVIIAPHIKDLEILGLCRGIRLRNVDSLVTAVLDFNLNFEEDKSKRKSRESTCLKYIFHSVAHIKKLELGCWCSEYLSILELDGWQPQPSTWKFLQLSTTLRQLDFPGISSYLQSSSHLETLVIDGYNELRGGIN
;
A
#
# COMPACT_ATOMS: atom_id res chain seq x y z
N MET A 1 -25.02 -43.21 -25.28
CA MET A 1 -25.58 -42.04 -24.57
C MET A 1 -24.44 -41.41 -23.78
N ALA A 2 -23.98 -40.22 -24.18
CA ALA A 2 -23.01 -39.47 -23.39
C ALA A 2 -23.68 -39.09 -22.05
N LYS A 3 -23.03 -39.42 -20.94
CA LYS A 3 -23.51 -39.16 -19.58
C LYS A 3 -23.68 -37.63 -19.44
N GLU A 4 -24.92 -37.16 -19.30
CA GLU A 4 -25.19 -35.73 -19.05
C GLU A 4 -24.43 -35.28 -17.81
N ASN A 5 -23.55 -34.30 -18.01
CA ASN A 5 -22.66 -33.81 -16.98
C ASN A 5 -23.49 -32.96 -16.00
N ARG A 6 -23.58 -33.33 -14.72
CA ARG A 6 -24.48 -32.66 -13.75
C ARG A 6 -24.27 -31.14 -13.60
N PHE A 7 -23.12 -30.64 -14.08
CA PHE A 7 -22.80 -29.22 -14.15
C PHE A 7 -23.52 -28.44 -15.26
N SER A 8 -24.09 -29.10 -16.29
CA SER A 8 -24.83 -28.42 -17.37
C SER A 8 -26.25 -28.00 -17.00
N HIS A 9 -26.71 -28.28 -15.77
CA HIS A 9 -27.99 -27.82 -15.25
C HIS A 9 -27.87 -26.61 -14.31
N LEU A 10 -26.65 -26.16 -14.00
CA LEU A 10 -26.43 -25.01 -13.14
C LEU A 10 -26.73 -23.71 -13.92
N PRO A 11 -27.37 -22.71 -13.28
CA PRO A 11 -27.54 -21.39 -13.86
C PRO A 11 -26.18 -20.75 -14.16
N ASP A 12 -26.11 -19.97 -15.23
CA ASP A 12 -24.88 -19.26 -15.66
C ASP A 12 -24.28 -18.41 -14.54
N SER A 13 -25.11 -17.82 -13.67
CA SER A 13 -24.65 -17.04 -12.51
C SER A 13 -23.84 -17.87 -11.51
N VAL A 14 -24.23 -19.14 -11.29
CA VAL A 14 -23.50 -20.07 -10.41
C VAL A 14 -22.21 -20.52 -11.08
N LEU A 15 -22.23 -20.76 -12.38
CA LEU A 15 -21.04 -21.15 -13.14
C LEU A 15 -20.00 -20.02 -13.21
N ILE A 16 -20.43 -18.78 -13.43
CA ILE A 16 -19.57 -17.59 -13.37
C ILE A 16 -18.97 -17.45 -11.96
N HIS A 17 -19.75 -17.70 -10.91
CA HIS A 17 -19.24 -17.66 -9.54
C HIS A 17 -18.15 -18.73 -9.31
N ILE A 18 -18.37 -19.96 -9.75
CA ILE A 18 -17.38 -21.05 -9.69
C ILE A 18 -16.10 -20.65 -10.43
N LEU A 19 -16.21 -20.16 -11.66
CA LEU A 19 -15.07 -19.71 -12.45
C LEU A 19 -14.33 -18.54 -11.79
N SER A 20 -15.05 -17.60 -11.15
CA SER A 20 -14.43 -16.51 -10.40
C SER A 20 -13.64 -17.00 -9.18
N MET A 21 -14.08 -18.08 -8.54
CA MET A 21 -13.35 -18.71 -7.44
C MET A 21 -12.11 -19.46 -7.95
N MET A 22 -12.21 -20.14 -9.10
CA MET A 22 -11.05 -20.77 -9.75
C MET A 22 -9.99 -19.74 -10.12
N CYS A 23 -10.40 -18.60 -10.69
CA CYS A 23 -9.51 -17.51 -11.09
C CYS A 23 -8.76 -16.89 -9.90
N LYS A 24 -9.41 -16.80 -8.72
CA LYS A 24 -8.81 -16.25 -7.50
C LYS A 24 -7.83 -17.19 -6.81
N ASN A 25 -8.02 -18.51 -6.98
CA ASN A 25 -7.29 -19.52 -6.24
C ASN A 25 -6.22 -20.25 -7.09
N SER A 26 -6.16 -19.98 -8.40
CA SER A 26 -5.16 -20.54 -9.30
C SER A 26 -3.99 -19.56 -9.47
N GLU A 27 -2.77 -20.10 -9.57
CA GLU A 27 -1.57 -19.33 -9.95
C GLU A 27 -1.67 -18.81 -11.39
N ASP A 28 -2.43 -19.50 -12.26
CA ASP A 28 -2.72 -19.05 -13.63
C ASP A 28 -4.22 -18.74 -13.77
N SER A 29 -4.55 -17.46 -13.62
CA SER A 29 -5.92 -16.95 -13.74
C SER A 29 -6.57 -17.29 -15.09
N LYS A 30 -5.77 -17.61 -16.12
CA LYS A 30 -6.19 -17.97 -17.48
C LYS A 30 -6.67 -19.42 -17.59
N GLU A 31 -6.50 -20.25 -16.56
CA GLU A 31 -7.05 -21.61 -16.54
C GLU A 31 -8.58 -21.65 -16.70
N VAL A 32 -9.27 -20.57 -16.33
CA VAL A 32 -10.71 -20.43 -16.58
C VAL A 32 -11.05 -20.54 -18.07
N VAL A 33 -10.15 -20.16 -18.98
CA VAL A 33 -10.33 -20.31 -20.43
C VAL A 33 -10.36 -21.79 -20.83
N ARG A 34 -9.62 -22.66 -20.14
CA ARG A 34 -9.65 -24.12 -20.40
C ARG A 34 -11.02 -24.73 -20.14
N THR A 35 -11.85 -24.12 -19.30
CA THR A 35 -13.22 -24.59 -19.07
C THR A 35 -14.12 -24.43 -20.30
N SER A 36 -13.70 -23.64 -21.30
CA SER A 36 -14.45 -23.42 -22.55
C SER A 36 -14.68 -24.70 -23.36
N VAL A 37 -13.86 -25.74 -23.17
CA VAL A 37 -14.00 -27.02 -23.89
C VAL A 37 -14.94 -28.01 -23.18
N LEU A 38 -15.42 -27.70 -21.97
CA LEU A 38 -16.24 -28.63 -21.18
C LEU A 38 -17.65 -28.84 -21.79
N SER A 39 -18.26 -27.79 -22.32
CA SER A 39 -19.51 -27.85 -23.08
C SER A 39 -19.83 -26.50 -23.74
N LYS A 40 -20.87 -26.49 -24.60
CA LYS A 40 -21.37 -25.26 -25.25
C LYS A 40 -21.75 -24.16 -24.25
N GLN A 41 -22.24 -24.53 -23.06
CA GLN A 41 -22.59 -23.56 -22.03
C GLN A 41 -21.33 -22.87 -21.49
N TRP A 42 -20.25 -23.62 -21.26
CA TRP A 42 -19.01 -23.10 -20.69
C TRP A 42 -18.13 -22.36 -21.71
N GLN A 43 -18.34 -22.58 -23.00
CA GLN A 43 -17.57 -22.00 -24.10
C GLN A 43 -17.40 -20.48 -24.01
N PHE A 44 -18.42 -19.78 -23.47
CA PHE A 44 -18.42 -18.32 -23.37
C PHE A 44 -18.54 -17.79 -21.95
N LEU A 45 -18.71 -18.64 -20.93
CA LEU A 45 -18.91 -18.17 -19.55
C LEU A 45 -17.64 -17.59 -18.93
N TRP A 46 -16.47 -18.12 -19.28
CA TRP A 46 -15.19 -17.54 -18.86
C TRP A 46 -15.05 -16.09 -19.34
N LYS A 47 -15.64 -15.75 -20.49
CA LYS A 47 -15.67 -14.37 -20.98
C LYS A 47 -16.50 -13.46 -20.09
N SER A 48 -17.25 -13.96 -19.12
CA SER A 48 -18.06 -13.21 -18.14
C SER A 48 -17.45 -13.16 -16.75
N VAL A 49 -16.26 -13.71 -16.59
CA VAL A 49 -15.51 -13.74 -15.34
C VAL A 49 -14.48 -12.63 -15.37
N PRO A 50 -14.39 -11.79 -14.33
CA PRO A 50 -13.30 -10.85 -14.22
C PRO A 50 -11.97 -11.57 -14.04
N VAL A 51 -11.03 -11.34 -14.95
CA VAL A 51 -9.71 -11.96 -14.91
C VAL A 51 -8.68 -10.89 -14.53
N PRO A 52 -7.85 -11.09 -13.50
CA PRO A 52 -6.67 -10.27 -13.29
C PRO A 52 -5.67 -10.57 -14.42
N LEU A 53 -5.20 -9.51 -15.07
CA LEU A 53 -4.12 -9.61 -16.04
C LEU A 53 -2.85 -9.12 -15.37
N ASP A 54 -1.90 -10.02 -15.21
CA ASP A 54 -0.62 -9.73 -14.59
C ASP A 54 0.47 -9.96 -15.65
N PHE A 55 1.24 -8.92 -15.94
CA PHE A 55 2.34 -8.94 -16.88
C PHE A 55 3.62 -8.54 -16.16
N TYR A 56 4.58 -9.46 -16.16
CA TYR A 56 5.90 -9.29 -15.59
C TYR A 56 6.89 -9.28 -16.75
N LEU A 57 7.53 -8.14 -16.95
CA LEU A 57 8.55 -7.99 -17.97
C LEU A 57 9.90 -7.78 -17.28
N GLU A 58 10.73 -8.83 -17.34
CA GLU A 58 12.07 -8.87 -16.76
C GLU A 58 13.10 -8.85 -17.89
N GLU A 59 14.17 -8.04 -17.74
CA GLU A 59 15.26 -7.95 -18.71
C GLU A 59 16.11 -9.25 -18.71
N ASN A 60 15.67 -10.26 -19.47
CA ASN A 60 16.38 -11.53 -19.64
C ASN A 60 17.42 -11.47 -20.77
N SER A 61 18.41 -10.56 -20.71
CA SER A 61 19.66 -10.57 -21.51
C SER A 61 19.60 -10.70 -23.06
N LEU A 62 18.44 -10.76 -23.72
CA LEU A 62 18.28 -10.80 -25.18
C LEU A 62 17.10 -9.92 -25.62
N ASP A 63 17.34 -8.99 -26.55
CA ASP A 63 16.35 -8.02 -27.04
C ASP A 63 15.13 -8.67 -27.75
N ASP A 64 15.32 -9.81 -28.42
CA ASP A 64 14.24 -10.50 -29.16
C ASP A 64 13.14 -11.05 -28.23
N ASP A 65 13.52 -11.58 -27.07
CA ASP A 65 12.58 -12.13 -26.08
C ASP A 65 11.69 -11.02 -25.49
N MET A 66 12.25 -9.82 -25.35
CA MET A 66 11.53 -8.63 -24.88
C MET A 66 10.46 -8.18 -25.87
N GLN A 67 10.80 -8.13 -27.16
CA GLN A 67 9.85 -7.72 -28.20
C GLN A 67 8.72 -8.74 -28.34
N GLU A 68 8.98 -10.03 -28.17
CA GLU A 68 7.94 -11.07 -28.14
C GLU A 68 6.99 -10.85 -26.96
N MET A 69 7.52 -10.51 -25.78
CA MET A 69 6.73 -10.25 -24.58
C MET A 69 5.86 -8.98 -24.69
N VAL A 70 6.39 -7.91 -25.29
CA VAL A 70 5.64 -6.69 -25.61
C VAL A 70 4.49 -7.01 -26.58
N ASN A 71 4.78 -7.75 -27.66
CA ASN A 71 3.78 -8.17 -28.63
C ASN A 71 2.71 -9.08 -28.02
N PHE A 72 3.12 -9.97 -27.12
CA PHE A 72 2.23 -10.82 -26.34
C PHE A 72 1.28 -9.97 -25.48
N THR A 73 1.83 -9.02 -24.72
CA THR A 73 1.06 -8.13 -23.84
C THR A 73 0.07 -7.29 -24.64
N HIS A 74 0.52 -6.72 -25.76
CA HIS A 74 -0.35 -5.98 -26.68
C HIS A 74 -1.52 -6.84 -27.17
N ARG A 75 -1.25 -8.07 -27.61
CA ARG A 75 -2.29 -8.99 -28.11
C ARG A 75 -3.30 -9.34 -27.03
N GLU A 76 -2.84 -9.65 -25.82
CA GLU A 76 -3.70 -9.99 -24.70
C GLU A 76 -4.58 -8.80 -24.30
N LEU A 77 -4.01 -7.61 -24.08
CA LEU A 77 -4.80 -6.43 -23.73
C LEU A 77 -5.78 -6.03 -24.83
N HIS A 78 -5.37 -6.12 -26.10
CA HIS A 78 -6.25 -5.89 -27.23
C HIS A 78 -7.41 -6.91 -27.27
N TYR A 79 -7.16 -8.16 -26.90
CA TYR A 79 -8.20 -9.17 -26.79
C TYR A 79 -9.16 -8.85 -25.64
N PHE A 80 -8.64 -8.54 -24.46
CA PHE A 80 -9.42 -8.38 -23.24
C PHE A 80 -10.16 -7.04 -23.13
N ARG A 81 -9.71 -5.98 -23.82
CA ARG A 81 -10.38 -4.66 -23.84
C ARG A 81 -11.85 -4.71 -24.28
N SER A 82 -12.21 -5.71 -25.08
CA SER A 82 -13.52 -5.82 -25.73
C SER A 82 -14.60 -6.46 -24.83
N PHE A 83 -14.24 -6.89 -23.62
CA PHE A 83 -15.14 -7.67 -22.78
C PHE A 83 -15.65 -6.93 -21.53
N ASP A 84 -15.30 -5.65 -21.31
CA ASP A 84 -15.68 -4.84 -20.12
C ASP A 84 -15.39 -5.57 -18.77
N LYS A 85 -14.35 -6.42 -18.73
CA LYS A 85 -14.17 -7.42 -17.66
C LYS A 85 -12.77 -7.55 -17.09
N ILE A 86 -11.81 -6.75 -17.55
CA ILE A 86 -10.55 -6.63 -16.82
C ILE A 86 -10.91 -5.85 -15.56
N ARG A 87 -10.93 -6.50 -14.39
CA ARG A 87 -11.12 -5.79 -13.11
C ARG A 87 -9.81 -5.33 -12.52
N LYS A 88 -8.75 -6.10 -12.75
CA LYS A 88 -7.41 -5.82 -12.27
C LYS A 88 -6.41 -5.97 -13.40
N LEU A 89 -5.53 -4.97 -13.52
CA LEU A 89 -4.34 -5.01 -14.34
C LEU A 89 -3.13 -4.77 -13.44
N GLU A 90 -2.16 -5.66 -13.49
CA GLU A 90 -0.86 -5.53 -12.85
C GLU A 90 0.21 -5.54 -13.95
N LEU A 91 0.97 -4.45 -14.02
CA LEU A 91 2.09 -4.29 -14.94
C LEU A 91 3.34 -4.06 -14.11
N ILE A 92 4.28 -5.00 -14.16
CA ILE A 92 5.54 -4.93 -13.43
C ILE A 92 6.68 -5.00 -14.44
N PHE A 93 7.51 -3.96 -14.44
CA PHE A 93 8.62 -3.75 -15.34
C PHE A 93 9.92 -3.64 -14.58
N ASP A 94 10.80 -4.60 -14.79
CA ASP A 94 12.18 -4.60 -14.28
C ASP A 94 13.13 -4.37 -15.46
N PHE A 95 13.24 -3.10 -15.89
CA PHE A 95 14.07 -2.66 -17.01
C PHE A 95 15.09 -1.62 -16.56
N TYR A 96 16.31 -1.73 -17.10
CA TYR A 96 17.29 -0.65 -16.97
C TYR A 96 16.99 0.55 -17.88
N LYS A 97 16.08 0.42 -18.87
CA LYS A 97 15.70 1.48 -19.84
C LYS A 97 14.19 1.51 -20.14
N PRO A 98 13.35 2.04 -19.24
CA PRO A 98 11.91 2.18 -19.48
C PRO A 98 11.59 3.17 -20.61
N GLU A 99 12.52 4.07 -20.95
CA GLU A 99 12.39 5.07 -22.01
C GLU A 99 12.04 4.45 -23.36
N ASP A 100 12.52 3.23 -23.63
CA ASP A 100 12.31 2.51 -24.88
C ASP A 100 10.88 1.97 -25.01
N PHE A 101 10.12 1.86 -23.91
CA PHE A 101 8.79 1.25 -23.87
C PHE A 101 7.69 2.19 -23.38
N VAL A 102 7.97 3.49 -23.19
CA VAL A 102 6.99 4.47 -22.69
C VAL A 102 5.69 4.43 -23.49
N GLU A 103 5.79 4.39 -24.83
CA GLU A 103 4.61 4.37 -25.70
C GLU A 103 3.79 3.09 -25.55
N ASP A 104 4.44 1.94 -25.36
CA ASP A 104 3.77 0.66 -25.13
C ASP A 104 3.05 0.65 -23.79
N ILE A 105 3.72 1.11 -22.72
CA ILE A 105 3.14 1.20 -21.37
C ILE A 105 1.93 2.15 -21.38
N ASP A 106 2.08 3.33 -21.99
CA ASP A 106 0.99 4.30 -22.14
C ASP A 106 -0.19 3.69 -22.90
N LEU A 107 0.08 2.97 -23.99
CA LEU A 107 -0.96 2.28 -24.75
C LEU A 107 -1.66 1.23 -23.89
N TRP A 108 -0.94 0.45 -23.10
CA TRP A 108 -1.52 -0.59 -22.25
C TRP A 108 -2.39 0.00 -21.15
N ILE A 109 -1.92 1.07 -20.50
CA ILE A 109 -2.72 1.82 -19.53
C ILE A 109 -3.96 2.40 -20.19
N TYR A 110 -3.85 2.98 -21.40
CA TYR A 110 -4.99 3.50 -22.15
C TYR A 110 -6.02 2.40 -22.49
N LEU A 111 -5.57 1.27 -23.03
CA LEU A 111 -6.43 0.13 -23.35
C LEU A 111 -7.17 -0.37 -22.11
N ALA A 112 -6.50 -0.40 -20.96
CA ALA A 112 -7.07 -0.85 -19.71
C ALA A 112 -8.06 0.14 -19.09
N THR A 113 -7.68 1.42 -19.02
CA THR A 113 -8.43 2.45 -18.30
C THR A 113 -9.57 3.03 -19.12
N GLU A 114 -9.33 3.35 -20.39
CA GLU A 114 -10.31 4.06 -21.24
C GLU A 114 -11.24 3.08 -21.98
N LEU A 115 -10.72 1.92 -22.42
CA LEU A 115 -11.52 0.93 -23.15
C LEU A 115 -11.98 -0.21 -22.25
N GLY A 116 -11.07 -0.81 -21.47
CA GLY A 116 -11.34 -1.95 -20.60
C GLY A 116 -12.07 -1.60 -19.29
N LYS A 117 -12.08 -0.31 -18.90
CA LYS A 117 -12.69 0.24 -17.67
C LYS A 117 -12.25 -0.51 -16.41
N VAL A 118 -10.96 -0.78 -16.31
CA VAL A 118 -10.35 -1.42 -15.15
C VAL A 118 -10.66 -0.65 -13.86
N GLU A 119 -10.89 -1.40 -12.78
CA GLU A 119 -11.11 -0.88 -11.44
C GLU A 119 -9.81 -0.87 -10.61
N ASP A 120 -8.93 -1.85 -10.81
CA ASP A 120 -7.69 -2.02 -10.05
C ASP A 120 -6.47 -1.94 -10.97
N LEU A 121 -5.64 -0.93 -10.81
CA LEU A 121 -4.39 -0.78 -11.58
C LEU A 121 -3.20 -0.82 -10.62
N ILE A 122 -2.30 -1.76 -10.85
CA ILE A 122 -0.98 -1.82 -10.23
C ILE A 122 0.04 -1.59 -11.34
N LEU A 123 0.90 -0.60 -11.15
CA LEU A 123 1.98 -0.28 -12.08
C LEU A 123 3.28 -0.14 -11.29
N GLU A 124 4.25 -0.96 -11.65
CA GLU A 124 5.62 -0.89 -11.14
C GLU A 124 6.55 -0.68 -12.32
N CYS A 125 7.15 0.51 -12.40
CA CYS A 125 8.05 0.85 -13.49
C CYS A 125 9.21 1.67 -12.93
N GLU A 126 10.40 1.09 -12.98
CA GLU A 126 11.62 1.74 -12.51
C GLU A 126 12.08 2.89 -13.42
N SER A 127 13.17 3.54 -13.03
CA SER A 127 13.93 4.45 -13.90
C SER A 127 13.17 5.67 -14.43
N GLY A 128 12.21 6.18 -13.66
CA GLY A 128 11.69 7.54 -13.82
C GLY A 128 10.49 7.71 -14.76
N TYR A 129 9.84 6.62 -15.17
CA TYR A 129 8.61 6.65 -15.97
C TYR A 129 7.57 7.63 -15.39
N GLU A 130 7.05 8.55 -16.23
CA GLU A 130 6.04 9.52 -15.82
C GLU A 130 4.64 8.97 -16.09
N PHE A 131 3.81 8.86 -15.04
CA PHE A 131 2.45 8.35 -15.17
C PHE A 131 1.62 9.23 -16.12
N PRO A 132 0.91 8.64 -17.10
CA PRO A 132 0.50 9.37 -18.29
C PRO A 132 -0.63 10.35 -18.03
N GLN A 133 -0.61 11.46 -18.78
CA GLN A 133 -1.46 12.62 -18.47
C GLN A 133 -2.96 12.33 -18.64
N PHE A 134 -3.34 11.45 -19.56
CA PHE A 134 -4.74 11.06 -19.76
C PHE A 134 -5.31 10.30 -18.56
N ALA A 135 -4.48 9.49 -17.88
CA ALA A 135 -4.92 8.62 -16.79
C ALA A 135 -5.31 9.41 -15.52
N TYR A 136 -4.86 10.66 -15.37
CA TYR A 136 -5.32 11.54 -14.28
C TYR A 136 -6.80 11.95 -14.39
N LYS A 137 -7.48 11.65 -15.50
CA LYS A 137 -8.91 11.95 -15.71
C LYS A 137 -9.83 10.74 -15.55
N ASN A 138 -9.26 9.57 -15.27
CA ASN A 138 -10.01 8.34 -15.19
C ASN A 138 -10.96 8.32 -13.97
N ALA A 139 -12.22 7.98 -14.21
CA ALA A 139 -13.25 7.91 -13.18
C ALA A 139 -13.67 6.46 -12.82
N THR A 140 -13.10 5.45 -13.48
CA THR A 140 -13.48 4.03 -13.30
C THR A 140 -12.60 3.34 -12.25
N LEU A 141 -11.33 3.73 -12.16
CA LEU A 141 -10.38 3.19 -11.21
C LEU A 141 -10.87 3.39 -9.77
N ARG A 142 -10.83 2.31 -9.01
CA ARG A 142 -11.17 2.23 -7.58
C ARG A 142 -9.92 2.00 -6.74
N ASN A 143 -8.96 1.21 -7.22
CA ASN A 143 -7.69 0.98 -6.56
C ASN A 143 -6.54 1.33 -7.52
N LEU A 144 -5.63 2.20 -7.08
CA LEU A 144 -4.45 2.60 -7.85
C LEU A 144 -3.21 2.41 -6.98
N ASP A 145 -2.28 1.58 -7.43
CA ASP A 145 -0.97 1.37 -6.81
C ASP A 145 0.12 1.70 -7.84
N LEU A 146 0.87 2.78 -7.59
CA LEU A 146 1.99 3.18 -8.43
C LEU A 146 3.29 2.99 -7.66
N ARG A 147 4.25 2.33 -8.28
CA ARG A 147 5.54 1.99 -7.68
C ARG A 147 6.66 2.43 -8.60
N PHE A 148 7.67 3.09 -8.03
CA PHE A 148 8.83 3.63 -8.74
C PHE A 148 8.53 4.65 -9.88
N CYS A 149 7.27 5.05 -10.04
CA CYS A 149 6.85 6.03 -11.05
C CYS A 149 7.04 7.48 -10.59
N THR A 150 7.01 8.41 -11.55
CA THR A 150 6.85 9.85 -11.32
C THR A 150 5.40 10.25 -11.54
N VAL A 151 4.81 10.97 -10.57
CA VAL A 151 3.49 11.60 -10.73
C VAL A 151 3.64 13.11 -10.87
N ASN A 152 3.16 13.65 -11.99
CA ASN A 152 3.24 15.08 -12.28
C ASN A 152 2.03 15.55 -13.12
N PRO A 153 0.81 15.59 -12.52
CA PRO A 153 -0.38 16.00 -13.24
C PRO A 153 -0.28 17.45 -13.72
N LEU A 154 -0.34 17.68 -15.03
CA LEU A 154 -0.33 19.03 -15.62
C LEU A 154 -1.69 19.73 -15.44
N ALA A 155 -2.79 19.00 -15.64
CA ALA A 155 -4.16 19.47 -15.42
C ALA A 155 -4.75 18.99 -14.08
N ASN A 156 -5.94 19.47 -13.71
CA ASN A 156 -6.62 19.00 -12.49
C ASN A 156 -6.86 17.48 -12.54
N VAL A 157 -6.62 16.80 -11.42
CA VAL A 157 -6.89 15.35 -11.31
C VAL A 157 -8.39 15.13 -11.13
N ASN A 158 -8.94 14.15 -11.83
CA ASN A 158 -10.29 13.62 -11.63
C ASN A 158 -10.19 12.11 -11.45
N TRP A 159 -10.01 11.70 -10.21
CA TRP A 159 -9.99 10.32 -9.75
C TRP A 159 -11.20 10.08 -8.85
N SER A 160 -12.38 10.40 -9.39
CA SER A 160 -13.64 10.33 -8.66
C SER A 160 -14.05 8.90 -8.28
N GLY A 161 -13.54 7.89 -8.96
CA GLY A 161 -13.76 6.49 -8.62
C GLY A 161 -12.87 5.95 -7.50
N ILE A 162 -11.72 6.58 -7.23
CA ILE A 162 -10.67 5.99 -6.38
C ILE A 162 -11.12 5.92 -4.92
N VAL A 163 -11.02 4.71 -4.36
CA VAL A 163 -11.30 4.34 -2.97
C VAL A 163 -9.99 4.02 -2.22
N SER A 164 -9.01 3.41 -2.88
CA SER A 164 -7.68 3.17 -2.33
C SER A 164 -6.58 3.70 -3.25
N LEU A 165 -5.65 4.48 -2.69
CA LEU A 165 -4.49 5.01 -3.39
C LEU A 165 -3.21 4.58 -2.68
N SER A 166 -2.25 4.03 -3.43
CA SER A 166 -0.97 3.55 -2.95
C SER A 166 0.15 4.12 -3.80
N PHE A 167 1.18 4.66 -3.15
CA PHE A 167 2.41 5.14 -3.78
C PHE A 167 3.61 4.51 -3.07
N SER A 168 4.50 3.87 -3.83
CA SER A 168 5.67 3.16 -3.30
C SER A 168 6.96 3.57 -4.01
N ASN A 169 8.04 3.84 -3.29
CA ASN A 169 9.34 4.20 -3.91
C ASN A 169 9.27 5.47 -4.78
N MET A 170 8.62 6.53 -4.29
CA MET A 170 8.35 7.75 -5.07
C MET A 170 8.85 9.03 -4.40
N CYS A 171 9.25 10.02 -5.22
CA CYS A 171 9.48 11.40 -4.79
C CYS A 171 8.18 12.20 -4.85
N LEU A 172 7.55 12.49 -3.71
CA LEU A 172 6.24 13.12 -3.63
C LEU A 172 6.32 14.59 -3.19
N LYS A 173 6.09 15.52 -4.11
CA LYS A 173 6.09 16.97 -3.80
C LYS A 173 4.76 17.43 -3.19
N ASP A 174 4.81 18.32 -2.20
CA ASP A 174 3.63 18.89 -1.52
C ASP A 174 2.53 19.38 -2.47
N GLY A 175 2.90 20.16 -3.49
CA GLY A 175 1.96 20.72 -4.45
C GLY A 175 1.26 19.67 -5.30
N VAL A 176 2.02 18.64 -5.72
CA VAL A 176 1.50 17.50 -6.49
C VAL A 176 0.55 16.68 -5.63
N MET A 177 0.96 16.33 -4.41
CA MET A 177 0.14 15.51 -3.51
C MET A 177 -1.18 16.20 -3.15
N LYS A 178 -1.14 17.53 -2.90
CA LYS A 178 -2.36 18.33 -2.69
C LYS A 178 -3.30 18.27 -3.90
N LYS A 179 -2.76 18.35 -5.11
CA LYS A 179 -3.53 18.29 -6.35
C LYS A 179 -4.17 16.92 -6.55
N ILE A 180 -3.42 15.84 -6.33
CA ILE A 180 -3.90 14.46 -6.38
C ILE A 180 -5.05 14.25 -5.39
N LEU A 181 -4.84 14.56 -4.11
CA LEU A 181 -5.87 14.36 -3.08
C LEU A 181 -7.15 15.18 -3.33
N SER A 182 -7.03 16.36 -3.94
CA SER A 182 -8.20 17.17 -4.33
C SER A 182 -9.04 16.51 -5.44
N GLY A 183 -8.42 15.66 -6.27
CA GLY A 183 -9.07 14.90 -7.33
C GLY A 183 -9.69 13.58 -6.88
N CYS A 184 -9.52 13.17 -5.61
CA CYS A 184 -9.96 11.88 -5.08
C CYS A 184 -11.09 12.04 -4.03
N PRO A 185 -12.31 12.48 -4.40
CA PRO A 185 -13.39 12.75 -3.46
C PRO A 185 -13.89 11.51 -2.70
N ASN A 186 -13.73 10.31 -3.25
CA ASN A 186 -14.20 9.05 -2.67
C ASN A 186 -13.11 8.22 -1.98
N LEU A 187 -11.92 8.78 -1.80
CA LEU A 187 -10.78 8.09 -1.21
C LEU A 187 -11.05 7.70 0.26
N GLU A 188 -10.92 6.43 0.57
CA GLU A 188 -11.10 5.85 1.92
C GLU A 188 -9.77 5.41 2.55
N CYS A 189 -8.81 4.97 1.72
CA CYS A 189 -7.50 4.50 2.16
C CYS A 189 -6.37 5.16 1.35
N LEU A 190 -5.40 5.74 2.05
CA LEU A 190 -4.15 6.23 1.46
C LEU A 190 -2.98 5.47 2.06
N LYS A 191 -2.11 4.96 1.20
CA LYS A 191 -0.91 4.21 1.57
C LYS A 191 0.32 4.84 0.91
N LEU A 192 1.34 5.13 1.71
CA LEU A 192 2.59 5.71 1.25
C LEU A 192 3.74 4.84 1.76
N TYR A 193 4.50 4.25 0.84
CA TYR A 193 5.61 3.35 1.10
C TYR A 193 6.89 3.95 0.52
N ASP A 194 8.00 3.87 1.23
CA ASP A 194 9.35 4.17 0.72
C ASP A 194 9.42 5.51 -0.03
N PHE A 195 8.96 6.61 0.59
CA PHE A 195 8.80 7.90 -0.10
C PHE A 195 9.61 9.03 0.54
N HIS A 196 9.91 10.04 -0.26
CA HIS A 196 10.62 11.26 0.16
C HIS A 196 10.05 12.52 -0.53
N GLY A 197 10.58 13.70 -0.19
CA GLY A 197 10.21 14.98 -0.80
C GLY A 197 8.91 15.61 -0.31
N LEU A 198 8.15 14.90 0.54
CA LEU A 198 6.90 15.38 1.12
C LEU A 198 7.16 15.99 2.51
N HIS A 199 6.77 17.26 2.68
CA HIS A 199 6.93 17.99 3.94
C HIS A 199 5.59 18.28 4.60
N ARG A 200 4.51 18.39 3.82
CA ARG A 200 3.17 18.68 4.36
C ARG A 200 2.08 17.87 3.68
N LEU A 201 1.50 16.95 4.44
CA LEU A 201 0.35 16.15 4.02
C LEU A 201 -0.92 16.65 4.73
N ARG A 202 -1.81 17.32 4.00
CA ARG A 202 -3.11 17.76 4.53
C ARG A 202 -4.25 16.94 3.93
N ILE A 203 -4.90 16.16 4.78
CA ILE A 203 -6.01 15.28 4.42
C ILE A 203 -7.32 15.88 4.94
N ASN A 204 -8.04 16.60 4.09
CA ASN A 204 -9.35 17.15 4.44
C ASN A 204 -10.52 16.25 3.99
N ASN A 205 -10.25 15.18 3.24
CA ASN A 205 -11.31 14.32 2.73
C ASN A 205 -12.00 13.59 3.90
N VAL A 206 -13.28 13.90 4.09
CA VAL A 206 -14.12 13.33 5.14
C VAL A 206 -14.46 11.85 4.92
N LYS A 207 -14.11 11.23 3.80
CA LYS A 207 -14.25 9.78 3.57
C LYS A 207 -12.96 9.01 3.83
N LEU A 208 -11.81 9.68 3.86
CA LEU A 208 -10.52 9.04 4.13
C LEU A 208 -10.47 8.63 5.60
N ARG A 209 -10.38 7.33 5.85
CA ARG A 209 -10.42 6.74 7.20
C ARG A 209 -9.10 6.10 7.59
N LYS A 210 -8.39 5.53 6.62
CA LYS A 210 -7.15 4.79 6.84
C LYS A 210 -5.97 5.47 6.18
N LEU A 211 -4.93 5.76 6.96
CA LEU A 211 -3.64 6.24 6.48
C LEU A 211 -2.56 5.24 6.86
N VAL A 212 -1.82 4.75 5.87
CA VAL A 212 -0.64 3.89 6.07
C VAL A 212 0.58 4.65 5.58
N ILE A 213 1.59 4.73 6.43
CA ILE A 213 2.90 5.31 6.14
C ILE A 213 3.91 4.26 6.51
N LYS A 214 4.77 3.90 5.56
CA LYS A 214 5.86 2.98 5.78
C LYS A 214 7.12 3.53 5.13
N ASP A 215 8.23 3.48 5.86
CA ASP A 215 9.55 3.85 5.35
C ASP A 215 9.60 5.28 4.75
N PHE A 216 9.47 6.29 5.60
CA PHE A 216 9.60 7.70 5.19
C PHE A 216 11.07 8.13 5.20
N ILE A 217 11.64 8.31 4.01
CA ILE A 217 13.03 8.70 3.82
C ILE A 217 13.17 10.19 4.07
N TYR A 218 13.70 10.50 5.26
CA TYR A 218 13.95 11.86 5.71
C TYR A 218 15.23 12.42 5.10
N ASP A 219 15.14 13.62 4.51
CA ASP A 219 16.30 14.37 4.06
C ASP A 219 16.96 15.11 5.26
N ASP A 220 18.11 14.60 5.67
CA ASP A 220 18.93 15.13 6.77
C ASP A 220 19.42 16.57 6.51
N GLU A 221 19.56 16.98 5.23
CA GLU A 221 20.03 18.30 4.82
C GLU A 221 18.91 19.35 4.92
N CYS A 222 17.70 19.00 4.48
CA CYS A 222 16.56 19.91 4.50
C CYS A 222 16.02 20.20 5.91
N GLY A 223 16.24 19.31 6.88
CA GLY A 223 15.85 19.53 8.28
C GLY A 223 14.32 19.58 8.52
N GLN A 224 13.50 19.27 7.52
CA GLN A 224 12.04 19.46 7.55
C GLN A 224 11.31 18.15 7.81
N TRP A 225 10.57 18.10 8.91
CA TRP A 225 9.73 16.96 9.26
C TRP A 225 8.47 16.93 8.41
N LEU A 226 7.97 15.73 8.12
CA LEU A 226 6.67 15.55 7.51
C LEU A 226 5.57 15.93 8.51
N VAL A 227 4.80 16.97 8.21
CA VAL A 227 3.64 17.39 9.01
C VAL A 227 2.37 16.83 8.38
N ILE A 228 1.68 15.96 9.11
CA ILE A 228 0.43 15.32 8.71
C ILE A 228 -0.72 15.99 9.45
N ILE A 229 -1.66 16.54 8.70
CA ILE A 229 -2.88 17.18 9.23
C ILE A 229 -4.08 16.39 8.74
N ALA A 230 -4.73 15.64 9.63
CA ALA A 230 -5.70 14.62 9.22
C ALA A 230 -6.90 14.49 10.19
N PRO A 231 -7.81 15.49 10.21
CA PRO A 231 -8.91 15.60 11.19
C PRO A 231 -9.93 14.46 11.17
N HIS A 232 -9.99 13.64 10.12
CA HIS A 232 -11.05 12.65 9.91
C HIS A 232 -10.53 11.20 9.81
N ILE A 233 -9.23 10.99 9.98
CA ILE A 233 -8.62 9.66 10.01
C ILE A 233 -9.05 8.93 11.27
N LYS A 234 -9.36 7.64 11.15
CA LYS A 234 -9.69 6.76 12.25
C LYS A 234 -8.60 5.73 12.52
N ASP A 235 -7.95 5.26 11.45
CA ASP A 235 -6.95 4.21 11.52
C ASP A 235 -5.64 4.71 10.92
N LEU A 236 -4.58 4.65 11.72
CA LEU A 236 -3.24 5.11 11.35
C LEU A 236 -2.23 3.98 11.51
N GLU A 237 -1.43 3.74 10.48
CA GLU A 237 -0.31 2.82 10.54
C GLU A 237 0.97 3.59 10.19
N ILE A 238 1.95 3.59 11.09
CA ILE A 238 3.29 4.14 10.85
C ILE A 238 4.30 3.02 11.06
N LEU A 239 4.95 2.60 9.98
CA LEU A 239 5.74 1.38 9.92
C LEU A 239 7.16 1.65 9.40
N GLY A 240 8.13 0.82 9.78
CA GLY A 240 9.49 0.86 9.25
C GLY A 240 10.29 2.10 9.67
N LEU A 241 11.15 2.57 8.77
CA LEU A 241 12.07 3.68 8.94
C LEU A 241 11.34 5.02 8.77
N CYS A 242 10.57 5.43 9.78
CA CYS A 242 9.87 6.72 9.78
C CYS A 242 10.55 7.74 10.70
N ARG A 243 11.44 8.56 10.13
CA ARG A 243 12.19 9.59 10.87
C ARG A 243 11.57 10.96 10.64
N GLY A 244 11.14 11.65 11.70
CA GLY A 244 10.69 13.04 11.61
C GLY A 244 9.28 13.21 11.04
N ILE A 245 8.29 12.60 11.70
CA ILE A 245 6.86 12.80 11.43
C ILE A 245 6.24 13.61 12.57
N ARG A 246 5.36 14.55 12.24
CA ARG A 246 4.49 15.25 13.20
C ARG A 246 3.04 15.08 12.80
N LEU A 247 2.24 14.55 13.72
CA LEU A 247 0.80 14.50 13.58
C LEU A 247 0.19 15.77 14.17
N ARG A 248 -0.83 16.32 13.51
CA ARG A 248 -1.60 17.49 13.97
C ARG A 248 -3.07 17.31 13.64
N ASN A 249 -3.95 17.72 14.56
CA ASN A 249 -5.40 17.63 14.37
C ASN A 249 -5.81 16.21 13.95
N VAL A 250 -5.58 15.26 14.85
CA VAL A 250 -5.84 13.82 14.67
C VAL A 250 -6.81 13.29 15.73
N ASP A 251 -7.68 14.16 16.23
CA ASP A 251 -8.57 13.89 17.36
C ASP A 251 -9.61 12.79 17.03
N SER A 252 -9.85 12.53 15.74
CA SER A 252 -10.74 11.45 15.28
C SER A 252 -10.10 10.05 15.27
N LEU A 253 -8.80 9.94 15.56
CA LEU A 253 -8.11 8.65 15.59
C LEU A 253 -8.74 7.70 16.62
N VAL A 254 -8.93 6.46 16.21
CA VAL A 254 -9.49 5.38 17.03
C VAL A 254 -8.44 4.30 17.25
N THR A 255 -7.72 3.96 16.19
CA THR A 255 -6.68 2.93 16.20
C THR A 255 -5.38 3.47 15.64
N ALA A 256 -4.26 2.99 16.19
CA ALA A 256 -2.94 3.23 15.63
C ALA A 256 -2.07 1.98 15.75
N VAL A 257 -1.30 1.70 14.70
CA VAL A 257 -0.22 0.73 14.67
C VAL A 257 1.08 1.50 14.49
N LEU A 258 2.00 1.34 15.44
CA LEU A 258 3.32 1.97 15.40
C LEU A 258 4.38 0.87 15.47
N ASP A 259 5.03 0.61 14.34
CA ASP A 259 6.07 -0.43 14.25
C ASP A 259 7.29 0.13 13.55
N PHE A 260 8.21 0.70 14.34
CA PHE A 260 9.40 1.36 13.81
C PHE A 260 10.56 0.39 13.68
N ASN A 261 11.28 0.43 12.57
CA ASN A 261 12.55 -0.28 12.42
C ASN A 261 13.69 0.73 12.62
N LEU A 262 14.18 0.91 13.84
CA LEU A 262 15.23 1.89 14.14
C LEU A 262 16.58 1.19 14.23
N ASN A 263 17.43 1.39 13.21
CA ASN A 263 18.76 0.81 13.20
C ASN A 263 19.73 1.69 14.03
N PHE A 264 20.07 1.26 15.25
CA PHE A 264 21.01 1.93 16.16
C PHE A 264 22.45 1.47 15.96
N GLU A 265 22.91 1.30 14.72
CA GLU A 265 24.34 1.15 14.51
C GLU A 265 25.06 2.45 14.90
N GLU A 266 26.17 2.27 15.61
CA GLU A 266 26.97 3.29 16.27
C GLU A 266 27.54 4.31 15.26
N ASP A 267 26.76 5.31 14.83
CA ASP A 267 27.32 6.65 14.67
C ASP A 267 26.27 7.75 14.45
N LYS A 268 26.52 8.90 15.10
CA LYS A 268 25.79 10.18 15.10
C LYS A 268 24.71 10.30 16.19
N SER A 269 25.11 10.80 17.35
CA SER A 269 24.24 11.29 18.46
C SER A 269 23.05 12.15 18.02
N LYS A 270 23.19 12.91 16.92
CA LYS A 270 22.11 13.70 16.31
C LYS A 270 20.96 12.83 15.79
N ARG A 271 21.22 11.64 15.25
CA ARG A 271 20.20 10.70 14.73
C ARG A 271 19.33 10.16 15.87
N LYS A 272 19.99 9.63 16.92
CA LYS A 272 19.33 9.14 18.13
C LYS A 272 18.42 10.18 18.79
N SER A 273 18.88 11.43 18.89
CA SER A 273 18.08 12.54 19.45
C SER A 273 16.84 12.89 18.60
N ARG A 274 16.94 12.82 17.28
CA ARG A 274 15.83 13.13 16.37
C ARG A 274 14.75 12.05 16.38
N GLU A 275 15.16 10.78 16.29
CA GLU A 275 14.27 9.62 16.40
C GLU A 275 13.51 9.66 17.74
N SER A 276 14.22 9.99 18.83
CA SER A 276 13.62 10.24 20.15
C SER A 276 12.52 11.27 20.12
N THR A 277 12.82 12.41 19.52
CA THR A 277 11.89 13.52 19.50
C THR A 277 10.68 13.17 18.65
N CYS A 278 10.87 12.53 17.49
CA CYS A 278 9.81 12.06 16.61
C CYS A 278 8.85 11.10 17.33
N LEU A 279 9.39 10.06 17.96
CA LEU A 279 8.59 9.08 18.69
C LEU A 279 7.80 9.74 19.82
N LYS A 280 8.44 10.59 20.62
CA LYS A 280 7.76 11.37 21.67
C LYS A 280 6.56 12.13 21.08
N TYR A 281 6.73 12.85 19.98
CA TYR A 281 5.62 13.58 19.35
C TYR A 281 4.49 12.66 18.89
N ILE A 282 4.82 11.51 18.29
CA ILE A 282 3.81 10.54 17.84
C ILE A 282 3.04 9.99 19.03
N PHE A 283 3.72 9.52 20.09
CA PHE A 283 3.08 9.01 21.31
C PHE A 283 2.13 10.02 21.95
N HIS A 284 2.54 11.29 22.05
CA HIS A 284 1.65 12.35 22.55
C HIS A 284 0.41 12.52 21.65
N SER A 285 0.58 12.40 20.34
CA SER A 285 -0.50 12.58 19.37
C SER A 285 -1.47 11.40 19.31
N VAL A 286 -1.13 10.25 19.90
CA VAL A 286 -1.98 9.05 19.93
C VAL A 286 -2.41 8.67 21.35
N ALA A 287 -2.16 9.52 22.36
CA ALA A 287 -2.51 9.22 23.75
C ALA A 287 -4.03 9.07 23.98
N HIS A 288 -4.86 9.72 23.15
CA HIS A 288 -6.32 9.74 23.27
C HIS A 288 -7.04 8.58 22.58
N ILE A 289 -6.33 7.71 21.85
CA ILE A 289 -6.98 6.67 21.03
C ILE A 289 -7.49 5.51 21.90
N LYS A 290 -8.26 4.59 21.30
CA LYS A 290 -8.80 3.41 22.01
C LYS A 290 -7.90 2.18 21.90
N LYS A 291 -7.33 1.95 20.72
CA LYS A 291 -6.54 0.76 20.39
C LYS A 291 -5.16 1.17 19.91
N LEU A 292 -4.12 0.76 20.61
CA LEU A 292 -2.74 0.97 20.19
C LEU A 292 -2.04 -0.38 20.01
N GLU A 293 -1.36 -0.55 18.89
CA GLU A 293 -0.50 -1.69 18.61
C GLU A 293 0.93 -1.19 18.40
N LEU A 294 1.88 -1.81 19.08
CA LEU A 294 3.28 -1.40 19.11
C LEU A 294 4.18 -2.54 18.68
N GLY A 295 5.06 -2.27 17.70
CA GLY A 295 6.09 -3.20 17.24
C GLY A 295 7.22 -3.40 18.26
N CYS A 296 8.06 -4.42 18.01
CA CYS A 296 9.11 -4.88 18.92
C CYS A 296 10.09 -3.79 19.37
N TRP A 297 10.46 -2.88 18.47
CA TRP A 297 11.38 -1.80 18.81
C TRP A 297 10.78 -0.73 19.72
N CYS A 298 9.45 -0.61 19.78
CA CYS A 298 8.80 0.38 20.63
C CYS A 298 9.00 0.08 22.13
N SER A 299 9.13 -1.20 22.52
CA SER A 299 9.42 -1.57 23.92
C SER A 299 10.85 -1.22 24.31
N GLU A 300 11.84 -1.66 23.52
CA GLU A 300 13.25 -1.36 23.77
C GLU A 300 13.48 0.16 23.83
N TYR A 301 12.85 0.90 22.92
CA TYR A 301 12.99 2.35 22.86
C TYR A 301 12.43 3.07 24.07
N LEU A 302 11.25 2.66 24.55
CA LEU A 302 10.69 3.28 25.75
C LEU A 302 11.52 2.99 26.99
N SER A 303 12.15 1.82 27.08
CA SER A 303 13.08 1.55 28.18
C SER A 303 14.24 2.54 28.18
N ILE A 304 14.79 2.86 27.00
CA ILE A 304 15.83 3.90 26.88
C ILE A 304 15.28 5.25 27.35
N LEU A 305 14.07 5.62 26.90
CA LEU A 305 13.46 6.89 27.30
C LEU A 305 13.20 6.98 28.81
N GLU A 306 12.72 5.91 29.43
CA GLU A 306 12.46 5.84 30.86
C GLU A 306 13.76 5.94 31.66
N LEU A 307 14.82 5.26 31.22
CA LEU A 307 16.16 5.40 31.80
C LEU A 307 16.72 6.83 31.66
N ASP A 308 16.37 7.53 30.57
CA ASP A 308 16.66 8.95 30.36
C ASP A 308 15.70 9.88 31.14
N GLY A 309 14.80 9.34 31.97
CA GLY A 309 13.88 10.09 32.83
C GLY A 309 12.63 10.63 32.13
N TRP A 310 12.34 10.19 30.90
CA TRP A 310 11.10 10.54 30.22
C TRP A 310 9.94 9.66 30.71
N GLN A 311 8.81 10.30 31.00
CA GLN A 311 7.58 9.60 31.36
C GLN A 311 6.50 9.82 30.29
N PRO A 312 5.83 8.76 29.82
CA PRO A 312 4.70 8.87 28.91
C PRO A 312 3.53 9.60 29.59
N GLN A 313 2.76 10.35 28.79
CA GLN A 313 1.54 10.98 29.29
C GLN A 313 0.45 9.94 29.58
N PRO A 314 -0.48 10.24 30.51
CA PRO A 314 -1.63 9.40 30.74
C PRO A 314 -2.40 9.15 29.45
N SER A 315 -2.63 7.88 29.13
CA SER A 315 -3.36 7.46 27.95
C SER A 315 -4.78 7.00 28.30
N THR A 316 -5.66 7.05 27.31
CA THR A 316 -7.03 6.51 27.40
C THR A 316 -7.16 5.19 26.64
N TRP A 317 -6.04 4.51 26.39
CA TRP A 317 -6.04 3.24 25.67
C TRP A 317 -6.83 2.19 26.44
N LYS A 318 -7.76 1.53 25.76
CA LYS A 318 -8.51 0.37 26.28
C LYS A 318 -7.87 -0.94 25.87
N PHE A 319 -7.22 -0.94 24.70
CA PHE A 319 -6.50 -2.08 24.17
C PHE A 319 -5.07 -1.67 23.82
N LEU A 320 -4.11 -2.42 24.33
CA LEU A 320 -2.70 -2.28 24.02
C LEU A 320 -2.15 -3.65 23.60
N GLN A 321 -1.59 -3.72 22.40
CA GLN A 321 -0.82 -4.86 21.95
C GLN A 321 0.64 -4.48 21.81
N LEU A 322 1.50 -5.29 22.42
CA LEU A 322 2.94 -5.11 22.44
C LEU A 322 3.56 -6.34 21.78
N SER A 323 4.13 -6.17 20.60
CA SER A 323 5.10 -7.11 20.07
C SER A 323 6.42 -6.84 20.78
N THR A 324 7.12 -7.86 21.28
CA THR A 324 8.38 -7.69 22.00
C THR A 324 9.26 -8.94 21.90
N THR A 325 10.58 -8.78 22.03
CA THR A 325 11.51 -9.92 22.09
C THR A 325 11.64 -10.48 23.52
N LEU A 326 10.94 -9.90 24.51
CA LEU A 326 10.94 -10.29 25.93
C LEU A 326 12.35 -10.34 26.53
N ARG A 327 13.23 -9.43 26.11
CA ARG A 327 14.57 -9.25 26.68
C ARG A 327 14.47 -8.48 28.00
N GLN A 328 15.52 -8.56 28.82
CA GLN A 328 15.56 -7.84 30.11
C GLN A 328 15.36 -6.32 29.93
N LEU A 329 15.79 -5.78 28.81
CA LEU A 329 15.64 -4.37 28.47
C LEU A 329 14.23 -3.99 28.01
N ASP A 330 13.30 -4.92 27.79
CA ASP A 330 11.92 -4.57 27.42
C ASP A 330 11.04 -4.24 28.63
N PHE A 331 11.36 -4.80 29.80
CA PHE A 331 10.53 -4.68 31.01
C PHE A 331 10.33 -3.25 31.52
N PRO A 332 11.35 -2.35 31.52
CA PRO A 332 11.13 -0.95 31.88
C PRO A 332 10.09 -0.29 30.97
N GLY A 333 10.27 -0.35 29.65
CA GLY A 333 9.35 0.21 28.66
C GLY A 333 7.94 -0.34 28.80
N ILE A 334 7.78 -1.64 29.02
CA ILE A 334 6.48 -2.27 29.30
C ILE A 334 5.87 -1.69 30.59
N SER A 335 6.64 -1.60 31.67
CA SER A 335 6.18 -0.99 32.93
C SER A 335 5.74 0.46 32.73
N SER A 336 6.49 1.24 31.96
CA SER A 336 6.19 2.63 31.61
C SER A 336 4.85 2.76 30.86
N TYR A 337 4.55 1.86 29.92
CA TYR A 337 3.25 1.81 29.25
C TYR A 337 2.11 1.52 30.22
N LEU A 338 2.29 0.55 31.13
CA LEU A 338 1.24 0.15 32.06
C LEU A 338 0.95 1.24 33.10
N GLN A 339 1.98 1.93 33.57
CA GLN A 339 1.82 3.06 34.49
C GLN A 339 1.07 4.24 33.87
N SER A 340 1.25 4.47 32.56
CA SER A 340 0.54 5.54 31.84
C SER A 340 -0.88 5.15 31.39
N SER A 341 -1.22 3.86 31.36
CA SER A 341 -2.46 3.34 30.78
C SER A 341 -3.53 3.02 31.84
N SER A 342 -4.05 4.05 32.51
CA SER A 342 -5.05 3.90 33.58
C SER A 342 -6.41 3.31 33.15
N HIS A 343 -6.71 3.31 31.85
CA HIS A 343 -7.99 2.83 31.28
C HIS A 343 -7.87 1.49 30.54
N LEU A 344 -6.73 0.79 30.69
CA LEU A 344 -6.43 -0.42 29.94
C LEU A 344 -7.35 -1.58 30.36
N GLU A 345 -8.12 -2.10 29.40
CA GLU A 345 -9.04 -3.24 29.58
C GLU A 345 -8.43 -4.54 29.04
N THR A 346 -7.58 -4.46 28.02
CA THR A 346 -6.94 -5.62 27.39
C THR A 346 -5.49 -5.32 27.06
N LEU A 347 -4.60 -6.19 27.51
CA LEU A 347 -3.19 -6.20 27.19
C LEU A 347 -2.86 -7.49 26.45
N VAL A 348 -2.31 -7.38 25.24
CA VAL A 348 -1.76 -8.50 24.48
C VAL A 348 -0.25 -8.32 24.40
N ILE A 349 0.51 -9.34 24.77
CA ILE A 349 1.97 -9.35 24.64
C ILE A 349 2.33 -10.51 23.72
N ASP A 350 2.77 -10.19 22.51
CA ASP A 350 3.23 -11.15 21.52
C ASP A 350 4.75 -11.25 21.60
N GLY A 351 5.22 -12.37 22.16
CA GLY A 351 6.65 -12.69 22.25
C GLY A 351 7.17 -13.22 20.92
N TYR A 352 8.04 -12.45 20.26
CA TYR A 352 8.82 -12.93 19.12
C TYR A 352 10.09 -13.62 19.62
N ASN A 353 10.20 -14.93 19.39
CA ASN A 353 11.49 -15.60 19.45
C ASN A 353 12.23 -15.29 18.15
N GLU A 354 13.26 -14.44 18.21
CA GLU A 354 14.24 -14.38 17.12
C GLU A 354 14.84 -15.79 16.95
N LEU A 355 14.34 -16.55 15.98
CA LEU A 355 15.16 -17.57 15.36
C LEU A 355 16.33 -16.82 14.75
N ARG A 356 17.53 -17.04 15.29
CA ARG A 356 18.80 -16.56 14.75
C ARG A 356 18.87 -16.85 13.24
N GLY A 357 18.44 -15.90 12.42
CA GLY A 357 18.75 -15.84 11.00
C GLY A 357 20.14 -15.28 10.89
N GLY A 358 21.12 -16.17 10.84
CA GLY A 358 22.51 -15.80 10.61
C GLY A 358 22.65 -15.00 9.32
N ILE A 359 23.46 -13.96 9.44
CA ILE A 359 24.33 -13.40 8.40
C ILE A 359 24.61 -14.43 7.29
N ASN A 360 24.32 -14.04 6.05
CA ASN A 360 25.23 -14.20 4.91
C ASN A 360 25.07 -13.00 4.00
#